data_AF-A0A9D8ELB6-F1
#
_entry.id   AF-A0A9D8ELB6-F1
#
_cell.length_a   1.000
_cell.length_b   1.000
_cell.length_c   1.000
_cell.angle_alpha   90.00
_cell.angle_beta   90.00
_cell.angle_gamma   90.00
#
_symmetry.space_group_name_H-M   'P 1'
#
loop_
_entity.id
_entity.type
_entity.pdbx_description
1 polymer ?
#
loop_
_entity_poly.entity_id
_entity_poly.type
_entity_poly.pdbx_seq_one_letter_code
_entity_poly.pdbx_strand_id
1 'polypeptide(L)'
;GGYCHPRRFGIASHLGLILNLPSIGCAKSNLCGEYDRPVLKRGEFSYIIDGDEVIGAALVNRDNKNPVFISTGHRISLKNAMGLTLKVSRFRIPEPIRQAHNFLKSFV
;
A
#
# COMPACT_ATOMS: atom_id res chain seq x y z
N GLY A 1 5.75 -3.71 2.21
CA GLY A 1 4.58 -4.51 2.63
C GLY A 1 4.35 -4.34 4.12
N GLY A 2 3.09 -4.46 4.55
CA GLY A 2 2.68 -4.64 5.95
C GLY A 2 2.13 -6.05 6.12
N TYR A 3 0.82 -6.17 6.32
CA TYR A 3 0.09 -7.44 6.46
C TYR A 3 0.10 -8.30 5.19
N CYS A 4 0.15 -7.66 4.01
CA CYS A 4 0.40 -8.34 2.73
C CYS A 4 1.87 -8.79 2.67
N HIS A 5 2.13 -9.93 3.31
CA HIS A 5 3.42 -10.60 3.44
C HIS A 5 3.16 -12.11 3.68
N PRO A 6 4.04 -13.03 3.21
CA PRO A 6 3.87 -14.47 3.44
C PRO A 6 3.75 -14.87 4.92
N ARG A 7 4.28 -14.04 5.82
CA ARG A 7 4.22 -14.22 7.28
C ARG A 7 3.28 -13.23 7.99
N ARG A 8 2.43 -12.52 7.25
CA ARG A 8 1.55 -11.44 7.73
C ARG A 8 2.23 -10.29 8.48
N PHE A 9 3.56 -10.17 8.36
CA PHE A 9 4.36 -9.25 9.16
C PHE A 9 5.51 -8.65 8.34
N GLY A 10 5.18 -7.69 7.48
CA GLY A 10 6.15 -6.90 6.70
C GLY A 10 6.70 -5.69 7.45
N ILE A 11 7.62 -4.96 6.80
CA ILE A 11 8.32 -3.80 7.40
C ILE A 11 7.38 -2.72 7.95
N ALA A 12 6.23 -2.46 7.30
CA ALA A 12 5.27 -1.48 7.80
C ALA A 12 4.63 -1.93 9.12
N SER A 13 4.32 -3.22 9.27
CA SER A 13 3.80 -3.80 10.51
C SER A 13 4.86 -3.80 11.62
N HIS A 14 6.09 -4.18 11.27
CA HIS A 14 7.21 -4.20 12.20
C HIS A 14 7.53 -2.80 12.77
N LEU A 15 7.72 -1.81 11.90
CA LEU A 15 7.98 -0.43 12.34
C LEU A 15 6.78 0.19 13.05
N GLY A 16 5.57 -0.08 12.59
CA GLY A 16 4.35 0.40 13.24
C GLY A 16 4.23 -0.10 14.68
N LEU A 17 4.57 -1.37 14.92
CA LEU A 17 4.60 -1.97 16.25
C LEU A 17 5.67 -1.32 17.13
N ILE A 18 6.92 -1.24 16.65
CA ILE A 18 8.05 -0.67 17.40
C ILE A 18 7.79 0.79 17.77
N LEU A 19 7.26 1.58 16.84
CA LEU A 19 6.99 3.01 17.03
C LEU A 19 5.64 3.27 17.74
N ASN A 20 4.80 2.24 17.90
CA ASN A 20 3.42 2.36 18.39
C ASN A 20 2.59 3.43 17.66
N LEU A 21 2.77 3.52 16.34
CA LEU A 21 2.11 4.49 15.47
C LEU A 21 1.33 3.78 14.35
N PRO A 22 0.22 4.37 13.87
CA PRO A 22 -0.47 3.86 12.69
C PRO A 22 0.47 3.80 11.49
N SER A 23 0.48 2.66 10.78
CA SER A 23 1.37 2.47 9.64
C SER A 23 0.66 1.76 8.48
N ILE A 24 1.06 2.10 7.26
CA ILE A 24 0.49 1.56 6.01
C ILE A 24 1.63 1.02 5.16
N GLY A 25 1.47 -0.20 4.64
CA GLY A 25 2.33 -0.71 3.59
C GLY A 25 1.83 -0.25 2.22
N CYS A 26 2.68 0.40 1.43
CA CYS A 26 2.41 0.74 0.02
C CYS A 26 3.55 0.25 -0.87
N ALA A 27 3.26 -0.64 -1.82
CA ALA A 27 4.25 -1.23 -2.73
C ALA A 27 3.91 -0.99 -4.21
N LYS A 28 4.93 -1.11 -5.08
CA LYS A 28 4.80 -0.91 -6.55
C LYS A 28 4.40 -2.19 -7.29
N SER A 29 4.62 -3.35 -6.68
CA SER A 29 4.35 -4.68 -7.19
C SER A 29 3.67 -5.51 -6.10
N ASN A 30 2.93 -6.53 -6.52
CA ASN A 30 2.39 -7.50 -5.60
C ASN A 30 3.53 -8.37 -5.03
N LEU A 31 3.47 -8.68 -3.73
CA LEU A 31 4.47 -9.54 -3.09
C LEU A 31 3.95 -10.98 -2.94
N CYS A 32 2.68 -11.15 -2.58
CA CYS A 32 2.03 -12.44 -2.36
C CYS A 32 0.51 -12.29 -2.47
N GLY A 33 -0.19 -13.41 -2.55
CA GLY A 33 -1.63 -13.46 -2.79
C GLY A 33 -1.99 -13.13 -4.24
N GLU A 34 -3.26 -13.32 -4.55
CA GLU A 34 -3.85 -13.15 -5.88
C GLU A 34 -4.84 -11.98 -5.87
N TYR A 35 -5.02 -11.36 -7.03
CA TYR A 35 -5.98 -10.26 -7.18
C TYR A 35 -6.41 -10.14 -8.65
N ASP A 36 -7.67 -9.78 -8.85
CA ASP A 36 -8.15 -9.41 -10.18
C ASP A 36 -7.66 -8.01 -10.55
N ARG A 37 -7.29 -7.81 -11.81
CA ARG A 37 -6.84 -6.49 -12.26
C ARG A 37 -8.00 -5.48 -12.12
N PRO A 38 -7.86 -4.42 -11.30
CA PRO A 38 -8.90 -3.42 -11.16
C PRO A 38 -9.03 -2.56 -12.43
N VAL A 39 -10.19 -1.94 -12.60
CA VAL A 39 -10.39 -0.89 -13.60
C VAL A 39 -9.39 0.24 -13.34
N LEU A 40 -8.72 0.74 -14.38
CA LEU A 40 -7.67 1.76 -14.26
C LEU A 40 -8.22 3.18 -14.05
N LYS A 41 -9.18 3.32 -13.13
CA LYS A 41 -9.79 4.57 -12.72
C LYS A 41 -9.50 4.83 -11.25
N ARG A 42 -9.16 6.07 -10.91
CA ARG A 42 -8.78 6.45 -9.55
C ARG A 42 -9.91 6.13 -8.56
N GLY A 43 -9.54 5.44 -7.49
CA GLY A 43 -10.45 4.99 -6.44
C GLY A 43 -10.90 3.54 -6.60
N GLU A 44 -10.81 2.97 -7.82
CA GLU A 44 -11.07 1.56 -8.05
C GLU A 44 -9.98 0.69 -7.42
N PHE A 45 -10.38 -0.48 -6.94
CA PHE A 45 -9.48 -1.43 -6.32
C PHE A 45 -10.02 -2.85 -6.43
N SER A 46 -9.10 -3.80 -6.28
CA SER A 46 -9.42 -5.21 -6.04
C SER A 46 -8.76 -5.65 -4.74
N TYR A 47 -9.41 -6.53 -3.99
CA TYR A 47 -8.77 -7.14 -2.83
C TYR A 47 -7.65 -8.09 -3.27
N ILE A 48 -6.62 -8.17 -2.44
CA ILE A 48 -5.56 -9.17 -2.57
C ILE A 48 -5.92 -10.29 -1.59
N ILE A 49 -6.07 -11.50 -2.10
CA ILE A 49 -6.55 -12.67 -1.38
C ILE A 49 -5.40 -13.69 -1.31
N ASP A 50 -5.18 -14.27 -0.15
CA ASP A 50 -4.22 -15.37 0.04
C ASP A 50 -4.90 -16.49 0.83
N GLY A 51 -5.27 -17.57 0.14
CA GLY A 51 -6.23 -18.56 0.65
C GLY A 51 -7.63 -17.94 0.75
N ASP A 52 -8.21 -17.96 1.94
CA ASP A 52 -9.54 -17.39 2.23
C ASP A 52 -9.45 -15.98 2.87
N GLU A 53 -8.25 -15.40 2.93
CA GLU A 53 -7.99 -14.18 3.68
C GLU A 53 -7.70 -12.96 2.78
N VAL A 54 -8.36 -11.84 3.07
CA VAL A 54 -8.02 -10.54 2.46
C VAL A 54 -6.81 -9.94 3.17
N ILE A 55 -5.67 -9.90 2.47
CA ILE A 55 -4.39 -9.44 3.03
C ILE A 55 -4.03 -8.00 2.62
N GLY A 56 -4.75 -7.43 1.66
CA GLY A 56 -4.50 -6.09 1.14
C GLY A 56 -5.43 -5.71 -0.01
N ALA A 57 -5.06 -4.66 -0.73
CA ALA A 57 -5.79 -4.21 -1.91
C ALA A 57 -4.84 -3.68 -3.00
N ALA A 58 -5.10 -4.05 -4.25
CA ALA A 58 -4.53 -3.42 -5.43
C ALA A 58 -5.35 -2.16 -5.75
N LEU A 59 -4.89 -1.00 -5.29
CA LEU A 59 -5.60 0.27 -5.38
C LEU A 59 -5.09 1.11 -6.55
N VAL A 60 -6.00 1.53 -7.43
CA VAL A 60 -5.70 2.52 -8.46
C VAL A 60 -5.81 3.91 -7.85
N ASN A 61 -4.65 4.50 -7.52
CA ASN A 61 -4.58 5.84 -6.95
C ASN A 61 -4.40 6.95 -8.00
N ARG A 62 -4.23 6.61 -9.29
CA ARG A 62 -4.13 7.56 -10.40
C ARG A 62 -4.72 6.95 -11.66
N ASP A 63 -5.52 7.72 -12.39
CA ASP A 63 -6.16 7.26 -13.63
C ASP A 63 -5.12 6.76 -14.64
N ASN A 64 -5.46 5.68 -15.34
CA ASN A 64 -4.66 5.06 -16.39
C ASN A 64 -3.25 4.65 -15.94
N LYS A 65 -3.03 4.43 -14.64
CA LYS A 65 -1.77 3.92 -14.09
C LYS A 65 -1.99 2.60 -13.38
N ASN A 66 -0.96 1.74 -13.41
CA ASN A 66 -0.95 0.50 -12.65
C ASN A 66 -1.20 0.76 -11.16
N PRO A 67 -1.93 -0.13 -10.47
CA PRO A 67 -2.24 0.05 -9.07
C PRO A 67 -0.99 0.10 -8.19
N VAL A 68 -1.19 0.61 -6.99
CA VAL A 68 -0.30 0.42 -5.85
C VAL A 68 -0.90 -0.61 -4.90
N PHE A 69 -0.05 -1.38 -4.25
CA PHE A 69 -0.47 -2.48 -3.39
C PHE A 69 -0.46 -2.01 -1.94
N ILE A 70 -1.67 -1.87 -1.38
CA ILE A 70 -1.91 -1.33 -0.06
C ILE A 70 -2.19 -2.45 0.91
N SER A 71 -1.56 -2.39 2.08
CA SER A 71 -1.79 -3.31 3.18
C SER A 71 -1.78 -2.57 4.50
N THR A 72 -2.53 -3.09 5.48
CA THR A 72 -2.46 -2.61 6.86
C THR A 72 -1.06 -2.84 7.40
N GLY A 73 -0.50 -1.86 8.11
CA GLY A 73 0.74 -2.05 8.87
C GLY A 73 0.42 -2.32 10.33
N HIS A 74 0.04 -1.27 11.05
CA HIS A 74 -0.30 -1.30 12.47
C HIS A 74 -1.40 -0.25 12.75
N ARG A 75 -2.31 -0.55 13.69
CA ARG A 75 -3.37 0.36 14.20
C ARG A 75 -4.17 1.13 13.14
N ILE A 76 -4.39 0.51 11.97
CA ILE A 76 -5.19 1.09 10.90
C ILE A 76 -5.94 -0.02 10.14
N SER A 77 -7.19 0.25 9.77
CA SER A 77 -7.97 -0.64 8.92
C SER A 77 -7.56 -0.51 7.46
N LEU A 78 -7.78 -1.57 6.65
CA LEU A 78 -7.46 -1.54 5.23
C LEU A 78 -8.21 -0.43 4.50
N LYS A 79 -9.51 -0.24 4.80
CA LYS A 79 -10.34 0.84 4.25
C LYS A 79 -9.74 2.23 4.53
N ASN A 80 -9.31 2.49 5.76
CA ASN A 80 -8.72 3.79 6.12
C ASN A 80 -7.34 3.97 5.47
N ALA A 81 -6.56 2.90 5.37
CA ALA A 81 -5.26 2.92 4.68
C ALA A 81 -5.41 3.28 3.18
N MET A 82 -6.39 2.69 2.49
CA MET A 82 -6.72 3.04 1.10
C MET A 82 -7.18 4.50 0.98
N GLY A 83 -8.10 4.94 1.85
CA GLY A 83 -8.61 6.30 1.85
C GLY A 83 -7.51 7.35 2.07
N LEU A 84 -6.59 7.10 3.02
CA LEU A 84 -5.45 7.99 3.26
C LEU A 84 -4.50 8.00 2.07
N THR A 85 -4.22 6.84 1.48
CA THR A 85 -3.38 6.72 0.28
C THR A 85 -3.94 7.58 -0.85
N LEU A 86 -5.25 7.52 -1.13
CA LEU A 86 -5.88 8.37 -2.15
C LEU A 86 -5.70 9.86 -1.85
N LYS A 87 -5.96 10.29 -0.61
CA LYS A 87 -5.84 11.69 -0.19
C LYS A 87 -4.42 12.26 -0.41
N VAL A 88 -3.39 11.46 -0.17
CA VAL A 88 -1.99 11.89 -0.28
C VAL A 88 -1.34 11.55 -1.63
N SER A 89 -2.09 10.99 -2.58
CA SER A 89 -1.56 10.63 -3.91
C SER A 89 -1.88 11.68 -4.95
N ARG A 90 -0.88 12.47 -5.37
CA ARG A 90 -0.92 13.27 -6.61
C ARG A 90 -0.38 12.49 -7.80
N PHE A 91 0.57 11.58 -7.55
CA PHE A 91 1.17 10.68 -8.53
C PHE A 91 0.86 9.21 -8.20
N ARG A 92 1.29 8.27 -9.06
CA ARG A 92 1.19 6.82 -8.78
C ARG A 92 1.88 6.45 -7.47
N ILE A 93 3.06 7.01 -7.20
CA ILE A 93 3.70 6.84 -5.89
C ILE A 93 3.16 7.94 -4.97
N PRO A 94 2.55 7.59 -3.81
CA PRO A 94 2.03 8.58 -2.87
C PRO A 94 3.09 9.58 -2.43
N GLU A 95 2.67 10.82 -2.16
CA GLU A 95 3.59 11.93 -1.89
C GLU A 95 4.63 11.66 -0.80
N PRO A 96 4.28 11.08 0.38
CA PRO A 96 5.27 10.84 1.43
C PRO A 96 6.44 9.94 0.98
N ILE A 97 6.13 8.87 0.26
CA ILE A 97 7.13 7.91 -0.24
C ILE A 97 7.94 8.54 -1.38
N ARG A 98 7.26 9.31 -2.25
CA ARG A 98 7.90 10.00 -3.38
C ARG A 98 8.90 11.05 -2.89
N GLN A 99 8.54 11.84 -1.87
CA GLN A 99 9.41 12.85 -1.27
C GLN A 99 10.61 12.20 -0.59
N ALA A 100 10.41 11.15 0.21
CA ALA A 100 11.52 10.40 0.81
C ALA A 100 12.50 9.86 -0.25
N HIS A 101 11.98 9.30 -1.34
CA HIS A 101 12.80 8.82 -2.47
C HIS A 101 13.58 9.93 -3.16
N ASN A 102 12.95 11.09 -3.38
CA ASN A 102 13.62 12.24 -4.00
C ASN A 102 14.68 12.85 -3.09
N PHE A 103 14.44 12.89 -1.77
CA PHE A 103 15.41 13.34 -0.79
C PHE A 103 16.66 12.45 -0.77
N LEU A 104 16.50 11.11 -0.83
CA LEU A 104 17.64 10.21 -0.94
C LEU A 104 18.48 10.47 -2.20
N LYS A 105 17.84 10.87 -3.31
CA LYS A 105 18.53 11.18 -4.57
C LYS A 105 19.30 12.51 -4.55
N SER A 106 19.06 13.42 -3.60
CA SER A 106 19.81 14.68 -3.53
C SER A 106 21.18 14.54 -2.85
N PHE A 107 21.48 13.37 -2.27
CA PHE A 107 22.77 13.06 -1.64
C PHE A 107 23.73 12.30 -2.56
N VAL A 108 23.34 12.08 -3.82
CA VAL A 108 24.11 11.38 -4.86
C VAL A 108 24.24 12.32 -6.06
#